data_AF-A0A356D4W5-F1
#
_entry.id   AF-A0A356D4W5-F1
#
_cell.length_a   1.000
_cell.length_b   1.000
_cell.length_c   1.000
_cell.angle_alpha   90.00
_cell.angle_beta   90.00
_cell.angle_gamma   90.00
#
_symmetry.space_group_name_H-M   'P 1'
#
loop_
_entity.id
_entity.type
_entity.pdbx_description
1 polymer ?
#
loop_
_entity_poly.entity_id
_entity_poly.type
_entity_poly.pdbx_seq_one_letter_code
_entity_poly.pdbx_strand_id
1 'polypeptide(L)'
;MKTLHGRCIRRWKLGFKDVCDSKVSPYWRKRDLKGFWRDIAIVAADSMIQELAESNAKFDFNGYRHGWSPEFSSFFTKNREKYITEARLFLNEETTNDEIDDLIIEFASNWI
;
A
#
# COMPACT_ATOMS: atom_id res chain seq x y z
N MET A 1 -6.35 -2.72 -17.52
CA MET A 1 -5.24 -2.49 -16.57
C MET A 1 -5.52 -3.24 -15.28
N LYS A 2 -4.52 -3.84 -14.61
CA LYS A 2 -4.74 -4.47 -13.29
C LYS A 2 -4.66 -3.39 -12.22
N THR A 3 -5.53 -3.44 -11.20
CA THR A 3 -5.52 -2.48 -10.10
C THR A 3 -4.31 -2.69 -9.18
N LEU A 4 -3.88 -1.63 -8.49
CA LEU A 4 -2.84 -1.64 -7.47
C LEU A 4 -3.12 -2.73 -6.43
N HIS A 5 -4.31 -2.74 -5.81
CA HIS A 5 -4.72 -3.78 -4.86
C HIS A 5 -4.56 -5.19 -5.44
N GLY A 6 -5.00 -5.40 -6.68
CA GLY A 6 -4.87 -6.70 -7.34
C GLY A 6 -3.40 -7.12 -7.54
N ARG A 7 -2.53 -6.17 -7.88
CA ARG A 7 -1.08 -6.39 -7.97
C ARG A 7 -0.48 -6.67 -6.60
N CYS A 8 -0.74 -5.84 -5.58
CA CYS A 8 -0.24 -6.02 -4.21
C CYS A 8 -0.64 -7.40 -3.65
N ILE A 9 -1.92 -7.76 -3.70
CA ILE A 9 -2.40 -9.08 -3.26
C ILE A 9 -1.65 -10.22 -3.95
N ARG A 10 -1.41 -10.10 -5.25
CA ARG A 10 -0.68 -11.13 -6.00
C ARG A 10 0.79 -11.19 -5.58
N ARG A 11 1.46 -10.04 -5.47
CA ARG A 11 2.88 -9.97 -5.09
C ARG A 11 3.11 -10.48 -3.66
N TRP A 12 2.29 -10.07 -2.69
CA TRP A 12 2.35 -10.59 -1.31
C TRP A 12 2.18 -12.10 -1.26
N LYS A 13 1.18 -12.64 -1.98
CA LYS A 13 0.99 -14.09 -2.05
C LYS A 13 2.18 -14.85 -2.64
N LEU A 14 2.92 -14.23 -3.56
CA LEU A 14 4.11 -14.81 -4.16
C LEU A 14 5.30 -14.70 -3.20
N GLY A 15 5.56 -13.52 -2.64
CA GLY A 15 6.69 -13.28 -1.74
C GLY A 15 6.65 -14.13 -0.46
N PHE A 16 5.45 -14.34 0.11
CA PHE A 16 5.29 -15.14 1.34
C PHE A 16 4.91 -16.60 1.08
N LYS A 17 4.89 -17.05 -0.18
CA LYS A 17 4.47 -18.42 -0.52
C LYS A 17 5.33 -19.47 0.18
N ASP A 18 6.64 -19.29 0.12
CA ASP A 18 7.61 -20.26 0.65
C ASP A 18 7.65 -20.18 2.19
N VAL A 19 7.48 -18.99 2.75
CA VAL A 19 7.32 -18.78 4.20
C VAL A 19 6.08 -19.51 4.74
N CYS A 20 5.01 -19.63 3.94
CA CYS A 20 3.78 -20.31 4.33
C CYS A 20 3.75 -21.82 4.01
N ASP A 21 4.86 -22.39 3.52
CA ASP A 21 4.98 -23.84 3.36
C ASP A 21 5.16 -24.49 4.74
N SER A 22 4.33 -25.47 5.07
CA SER A 22 4.41 -26.21 6.34
C SER A 22 5.70 -27.00 6.51
N LYS A 23 6.44 -27.24 5.42
CA LYS A 23 7.78 -27.83 5.46
C LYS A 23 8.87 -26.83 5.87
N VAL A 24 8.59 -25.53 5.72
CA VAL A 24 9.54 -24.44 6.00
C VAL A 24 9.19 -23.76 7.32
N SER A 25 7.92 -23.41 7.54
CA SER A 25 7.48 -22.70 8.72
C SER A 25 6.68 -23.57 9.70
N PRO A 26 7.01 -23.55 11.00
CA PRO A 26 6.21 -24.18 12.03
C PRO A 26 4.93 -23.39 12.35
N TYR A 27 4.88 -22.09 12.03
CA TYR A 27 3.79 -21.18 12.39
C TYR A 27 2.87 -20.85 11.22
N TRP A 28 3.46 -20.43 10.09
CA TRP A 28 2.71 -19.97 8.92
C TRP A 28 2.22 -21.15 8.08
N ARG A 29 1.01 -21.00 7.53
CA ARG A 29 0.31 -22.03 6.77
C ARG A 29 -0.25 -21.45 5.47
N LYS A 30 -0.49 -22.32 4.49
CA LYS A 30 -1.11 -21.93 3.20
C LYS A 30 -2.45 -21.18 3.33
N ARG A 31 -3.20 -21.37 4.43
CA ARG A 31 -4.44 -20.60 4.69
C ARG A 31 -4.15 -19.12 4.95
N ASP A 32 -3.00 -18.78 5.53
CA ASP A 32 -2.65 -17.42 5.92
C ASP A 32 -2.34 -16.56 4.68
N LEU A 33 -1.92 -17.17 3.57
CA LEU A 33 -1.82 -16.52 2.26
C LEU A 33 -3.16 -15.97 1.76
N LYS A 34 -4.28 -16.56 2.18
CA LYS A 34 -5.63 -16.11 1.80
C LYS A 34 -6.27 -15.18 2.84
N GLY A 35 -5.83 -15.26 4.10
CA GLY A 35 -6.23 -14.39 5.19
C GLY A 35 -5.18 -13.31 5.42
N PHE A 36 -4.41 -13.44 6.50
CA PHE A 36 -3.43 -12.45 6.98
C PHE A 36 -2.64 -11.74 5.87
N TRP A 37 -1.94 -12.48 5.00
CA TRP A 37 -1.10 -11.86 3.98
C TRP A 37 -1.88 -11.12 2.90
N ARG A 38 -3.12 -11.55 2.62
CA ARG A 38 -4.02 -10.82 1.73
C ARG A 38 -4.44 -9.50 2.37
N ASP A 39 -4.77 -9.51 3.65
CA ASP A 39 -5.23 -8.32 4.37
C ASP A 39 -4.09 -7.30 4.50
N ILE A 40 -2.87 -7.75 4.82
CA ILE A 40 -1.67 -6.90 4.80
C ILE A 40 -1.45 -6.28 3.41
N ALA A 41 -1.63 -7.05 2.33
CA ALA A 41 -1.47 -6.51 0.98
C ALA A 41 -2.52 -5.44 0.61
N ILE A 42 -3.73 -5.54 1.17
CA ILE A 42 -4.79 -4.54 0.99
C ILE A 42 -4.42 -3.27 1.76
N VAL A 43 -4.03 -3.42 3.03
CA VAL A 43 -3.59 -2.30 3.87
C VAL A 43 -2.39 -1.58 3.25
N ALA A 44 -1.41 -2.31 2.74
CA ALA A 44 -0.26 -1.73 2.05
C ALA A 44 -0.68 -0.90 0.83
N ALA A 45 -1.57 -1.43 -0.02
CA ALA A 45 -2.08 -0.69 -1.16
C ALA A 45 -2.87 0.57 -0.74
N ASP A 46 -3.69 0.47 0.32
CA ASP A 46 -4.42 1.62 0.85
C ASP A 46 -3.49 2.68 1.44
N SER A 47 -2.41 2.28 2.12
CA SER A 47 -1.38 3.20 2.62
C SER A 47 -0.67 3.92 1.47
N MET A 48 -0.26 3.21 0.41
CA MET A 48 0.36 3.85 -0.76
C MET A 48 -0.54 4.92 -1.40
N ILE A 49 -1.84 4.60 -1.53
CA ILE A 49 -2.83 5.53 -2.06
C ILE A 49 -2.99 6.75 -1.14
N GLN A 50 -3.12 6.50 0.16
CA GLN A 50 -3.31 7.54 1.17
C GLN A 50 -2.10 8.48 1.23
N GLU A 51 -0.89 7.94 1.24
CA GLU A 51 0.35 8.71 1.27
C GLU A 51 0.51 9.61 0.04
N LEU A 52 0.27 9.07 -1.16
CA LEU A 52 0.34 9.86 -2.39
C LEU A 52 -0.75 10.95 -2.41
N ALA A 53 -1.98 10.61 -2.03
CA ALA A 53 -3.09 11.54 -1.94
C ALA A 53 -2.79 12.69 -0.97
N GLU A 54 -2.27 12.38 0.21
CA GLU A 54 -1.84 13.38 1.19
C GLU A 54 -0.69 14.23 0.69
N SER A 55 0.32 13.62 0.05
CA SER A 55 1.49 14.33 -0.49
C SER A 55 1.06 15.37 -1.53
N ASN A 56 0.19 14.97 -2.45
CA ASN A 56 -0.35 15.85 -3.49
C ASN A 56 -1.23 16.95 -2.86
N ALA A 57 -2.10 16.60 -1.92
CA ALA A 57 -2.95 17.58 -1.24
C ALA A 57 -2.14 18.61 -0.44
N LYS A 58 -1.06 18.19 0.23
CA LYS A 58 -0.17 19.11 0.95
C LYS A 58 0.49 20.09 -0.01
N PHE A 59 1.00 19.57 -1.12
CA PHE A 59 1.61 20.38 -2.17
C PHE A 59 0.61 21.42 -2.73
N ASP A 60 -0.63 21.03 -3.00
CA ASP A 60 -1.67 21.95 -3.49
C ASP A 60 -2.10 22.97 -2.40
N PHE A 61 -2.05 22.61 -1.12
CA PHE A 61 -2.47 23.48 -0.02
C PHE A 61 -1.49 24.62 0.26
N ASN A 62 -0.19 24.34 0.31
CA ASN A 62 0.82 25.33 0.70
C ASN A 62 2.15 25.26 -0.06
N GLY A 63 2.25 24.45 -1.13
CA GLY A 63 3.46 24.26 -1.92
C GLY A 63 4.51 23.36 -1.27
N TYR A 64 4.29 22.89 -0.04
CA TYR A 64 5.22 22.03 0.70
C TYR A 64 4.56 20.69 1.04
N ARG A 65 5.35 19.62 1.04
CA ARG A 65 4.85 18.26 1.36
C ARG A 65 4.90 17.91 2.85
N HIS A 66 5.27 18.87 3.71
CA HIS A 66 5.56 18.64 5.12
C HIS A 66 4.57 19.34 6.07
N GLY A 67 4.39 18.74 7.25
CA GLY A 67 3.58 19.29 8.33
C GLY A 67 2.12 18.86 8.30
N TRP A 68 1.50 18.87 9.47
CA TRP A 68 0.05 18.72 9.65
C TRP A 68 -0.47 19.96 10.37
N SER A 69 -1.57 20.52 9.87
CA SER A 69 -2.27 21.62 10.54
C SER A 69 -3.78 21.37 10.55
N PRO A 70 -4.54 21.99 11.49
CA PRO A 70 -5.99 21.92 11.48
C PRO A 70 -6.61 22.40 10.14
N GLU A 71 -6.04 23.43 9.54
CA GLU A 71 -6.47 23.99 8.26
C GLU A 71 -6.24 23.00 7.12
N PHE A 72 -5.06 22.38 7.06
CA PHE A 72 -4.78 21.32 6.09
C PHE A 72 -5.72 20.12 6.30
N SER A 73 -5.95 19.70 7.55
CA SER A 73 -6.88 18.60 7.85
C SER A 73 -8.29 18.87 7.32
N SER A 74 -8.80 20.09 7.53
CA SER A 74 -10.10 20.53 7.01
C SER A 74 -10.12 20.59 5.47
N PHE A 75 -9.05 21.12 4.87
CA PHE A 75 -8.88 21.16 3.41
C PHE A 75 -8.86 19.75 2.82
N PHE A 76 -8.03 18.85 3.35
CA PHE A 76 -7.90 17.50 2.84
C PHE A 76 -9.20 16.72 3.02
N THR A 77 -9.86 16.84 4.17
CA THR A 77 -11.15 16.18 4.41
C THR A 77 -12.20 16.57 3.36
N LYS A 78 -12.28 17.86 3.02
CA LYS A 78 -13.23 18.36 1.99
C LYS A 78 -12.89 17.88 0.58
N ASN A 79 -11.62 17.63 0.29
CA ASN A 79 -11.13 17.28 -1.05
C ASN A 79 -10.66 15.81 -1.16
N ARG A 80 -10.88 14.99 -0.12
CA ARG A 80 -10.23 13.68 0.04
C ARG A 80 -10.53 12.75 -1.11
N GLU A 81 -11.78 12.70 -1.56
CA GLU A 81 -12.21 11.81 -2.64
C GLU A 81 -11.47 12.09 -3.95
N LYS A 82 -11.25 13.37 -4.29
CA LYS A 82 -10.48 13.79 -5.47
C LYS A 82 -9.07 13.21 -5.41
N TYR A 83 -8.32 13.51 -4.35
CA TYR A 83 -6.92 13.10 -4.23
C TYR A 83 -6.76 11.58 -4.14
N ILE A 84 -7.67 10.88 -3.45
CA ILE A 84 -7.66 9.42 -3.39
C ILE A 84 -7.92 8.81 -4.77
N THR A 85 -8.83 9.40 -5.56
CA THR A 85 -9.14 8.93 -6.91
C THR A 85 -7.96 9.13 -7.85
N GLU A 86 -7.35 10.32 -7.82
CA GLU A 86 -6.17 10.64 -8.62
C GLU A 86 -4.98 9.75 -8.26
N ALA A 87 -4.70 9.57 -6.96
CA ALA A 87 -3.66 8.67 -6.47
C ALA A 87 -3.89 7.22 -6.92
N ARG A 88 -5.14 6.74 -6.84
CA ARG A 88 -5.49 5.40 -7.35
C ARG A 88 -5.22 5.24 -8.83
N LEU A 89 -5.64 6.21 -9.65
CA LEU A 89 -5.44 6.17 -11.10
C LEU A 89 -3.96 6.16 -11.43
N PHE A 90 -3.20 7.09 -10.84
CA PHE A 90 -1.76 7.19 -11.01
C PHE A 90 -1.05 5.90 -10.59
N LEU A 91 -1.27 5.40 -9.37
CA LEU A 91 -0.59 4.21 -8.88
C LEU A 91 -0.98 2.96 -9.66
N ASN A 92 -2.22 2.85 -10.16
CA ASN A 92 -2.60 1.74 -11.04
C ASN A 92 -1.71 1.71 -12.30
N GLU A 93 -1.38 2.87 -12.85
CA GLU A 93 -0.62 3.02 -14.09
C GLU A 93 0.89 2.91 -13.85
N GLU A 94 1.40 3.73 -12.94
CA GLU A 94 2.84 3.99 -12.79
C GLU A 94 3.54 2.99 -11.85
N THR A 95 2.86 2.47 -10.82
CA THR A 95 3.51 1.57 -9.88
C THR A 95 3.91 0.27 -10.55
N THR A 96 5.20 -0.04 -10.45
CA THR A 96 5.82 -1.26 -10.98
C THR A 96 5.65 -2.43 -10.03
N ASN A 97 5.91 -3.65 -10.49
CA ASN A 97 5.93 -4.79 -9.56
C ASN A 97 7.14 -4.75 -8.64
N ASP A 98 8.26 -4.16 -9.07
CA ASP A 98 9.50 -4.12 -8.31
C ASP A 98 9.35 -3.20 -7.09
N GLU A 99 8.72 -2.04 -7.24
CA GLU A 99 8.38 -1.17 -6.10
C GLU A 99 7.46 -1.86 -5.07
N ILE A 100 6.54 -2.71 -5.52
CA ILE A 100 5.69 -3.50 -4.63
C ILE A 100 6.52 -4.59 -3.92
N ASP A 101 7.49 -5.18 -4.61
CA ASP A 101 8.38 -6.18 -4.02
C ASP A 101 9.33 -5.57 -3.00
N ASP A 102 9.85 -4.37 -3.24
CA ASP A 102 10.68 -3.63 -2.28
C ASP A 102 9.89 -3.34 -0.99
N LEU A 103 8.62 -2.96 -1.12
CA LEU A 103 7.71 -2.75 0.02
C LEU A 103 7.46 -4.04 0.81
N ILE A 104 7.39 -5.18 0.11
CA ILE A 104 7.31 -6.52 0.75
C ILE A 104 8.60 -6.82 1.52
N ILE A 105 9.77 -6.54 0.93
CA ILE A 105 11.07 -6.78 1.56
C ILE A 105 11.20 -5.92 2.81
N GLU A 106 10.89 -4.63 2.73
CA GLU A 106 10.91 -3.72 3.88
C GLU A 106 9.96 -4.20 4.99
N PHE A 107 8.73 -4.60 4.64
CA PHE A 107 7.81 -5.20 5.60
C PHE A 107 8.40 -6.46 6.22
N ALA A 108 8.92 -7.39 5.42
CA ALA A 108 9.46 -8.65 5.94
C ALA A 108 10.64 -8.40 6.88
N SER A 109 11.57 -7.50 6.52
CA SER A 109 12.73 -7.15 7.35
C SER A 109 12.37 -6.55 8.71
N ASN A 110 11.19 -5.94 8.85
CA ASN A 110 10.74 -5.36 10.11
C ASN A 110 10.04 -6.39 11.04
N TRP A 111 9.61 -7.54 10.52
CA TRP A 111 8.68 -8.44 11.23
C TRP A 111 9.08 -9.92 11.23
N ILE A 112 10.05 -10.33 10.41
CA ILE A 112 10.54 -11.72 10.26
C ILE A 112 12.04 -11.75 10.56
#